data_AF-A0A927GYA7-F1
#
_entry.id   AF-A0A927GYA7-F1
#
_cell.length_a   1.000
_cell.length_b   1.000
_cell.length_c   1.000
_cell.angle_alpha   90.00
_cell.angle_beta   90.00
_cell.angle_gamma   90.00
#
_symmetry.space_group_name_H-M   'P 1'
#
loop_
_entity.id
_entity.type
_entity.pdbx_description
1 polymer ?
#
loop_
_entity_poly.entity_id
_entity_poly.type
_entity_poly.pdbx_seq_one_letter_code
_entity_poly.pdbx_strand_id
1 'polypeptide(L)' 'MDKWWWKIRYSVKGVIFPLICVQFVRTLLLPTGLDVFILFALFMIYLGFLLNVY' A
#
# COMPACT_ATOMS: atom_id res chain seq x y z
N MET A 1 -11.89 2.53 -21.11
CA MET A 1 -11.36 2.90 -19.77
C MET A 1 -9.94 3.41 -19.96
N ASP A 2 -9.74 4.67 -19.60
CA ASP A 2 -8.74 5.58 -20.14
C ASP A 2 -7.29 5.16 -19.85
N LYS A 3 -6.40 5.29 -20.84
CA LYS A 3 -4.94 5.03 -20.71
C LYS A 3 -4.32 5.74 -19.50
N TRP A 4 -4.93 6.84 -19.05
CA TRP A 4 -4.57 7.59 -17.86
C TRP A 4 -4.79 6.83 -16.55
N TRP A 5 -5.89 6.07 -16.44
CA TRP A 5 -6.22 5.29 -15.24
C TRP A 5 -5.20 4.18 -14.99
N TRP A 6 -4.74 3.53 -16.06
CA TRP A 6 -3.68 2.51 -15.96
C TRP A 6 -2.34 3.12 -15.54
N LYS A 7 -1.97 4.28 -16.10
CA LYS A 7 -0.71 4.95 -15.75
C LYS A 7 -0.67 5.36 -14.28
N ILE A 8 -1.78 5.88 -13.76
CA ILE A 8 -1.95 6.18 -12.33
C ILE A 8 -1.88 4.90 -11.50
N ARG A 9 -2.57 3.82 -11.89
CA ARG A 9 -2.52 2.52 -11.19
C ARG A 9 -1.10 1.97 -11.06
N TYR A 10 -0.29 2.03 -12.13
CA TYR A 10 1.10 1.55 -12.08
C TYR A 10 2.00 2.46 -11.25
N SER A 11 1.84 3.78 -11.37
CA SER A 11 2.63 4.75 -10.61
C SER A 11 2.29 4.69 -9.11
N VAL A 12 1.01 4.56 -8.78
CA VAL A 12 0.51 4.38 -7.40
C VAL A 12 1.01 3.06 -6.81
N LYS A 13 0.98 1.94 -7.56
CA LYS A 13 1.57 0.68 -7.10
C LYS A 13 3.07 0.81 -6.79
N GLY A 14 3.80 1.54 -7.65
CA GLY A 14 5.24 1.78 -7.46
C GLY A 14 5.59 2.68 -6.27
N VAL A 15 4.68 3.56 -5.84
CA VAL A 15 4.88 4.48 -4.70
C VAL A 15 4.32 3.91 -3.39
N ILE A 16 3.19 3.20 -3.44
CA ILE A 16 2.58 2.58 -2.25
C ILE A 16 3.47 1.47 -1.69
N PHE A 17 4.09 0.66 -2.54
CA PHE A 17 4.95 -0.43 -2.09
C PHE A 17 6.13 0.02 -1.22
N PRO A 18 6.98 0.98 -1.62
CA PRO A 18 8.07 1.47 -0.78
C PRO A 18 7.54 2.18 0.49
N LEU A 19 6.39 2.86 0.41
CA LEU A 19 5.74 3.44 1.59
C LEU A 19 5.36 2.38 2.63
N ILE A 20 4.76 1.27 2.19
CA ILE A 20 4.44 0.12 3.06
C ILE A 20 5.72 -0.47 3.64
N CYS A 21 6.78 -0.65 2.85
CA CYS A 21 8.07 -1.17 3.34
C CYS A 21 8.67 -0.27 4.43
N VAL A 22 8.67 1.05 4.25
CA VAL A 22 9.17 2.00 5.24
C VAL A 22 8.32 1.98 6.51
N GLN A 23 6.99 1.99 6.39
CA GLN A 23 6.10 1.87 7.55
C GLN A 23 6.26 0.52 8.26
N PHE A 24 6.53 -0.57 7.53
CA PHE A 24 6.78 -1.89 8.13
C PHE A 24 8.07 -1.88 8.95
N VAL A 25 9.16 -1.33 8.40
CA VAL A 25 10.42 -1.18 9.14
C VAL A 25 10.22 -0.30 10.38
N ARG A 26 9.48 0.80 10.25
CA ARG A 26 9.19 1.69 11.39
C ARG A 26 8.35 1.00 12.46
N THR A 27 7.36 0.21 12.05
CA THR A 27 6.53 -0.61 12.96
C THR A 27 7.35 -1.67 13.67
N LEU A 28 8.35 -2.25 12.98
CA LEU A 28 9.22 -3.29 13.54
C LEU A 28 10.20 -2.73 14.58
N LEU A 29 10.66 -1.48 14.39
CA LEU A 29 11.56 -0.80 15.32
C LEU A 29 10.83 -0.16 16.52
N LEU A 30 9.68 0.49 16.27
CA LEU A 30 8.88 1.20 17.27
C LEU A 30 7.39 0.86 17.05
N PRO A 31 6.93 -0.30 17.54
CA PRO A 31 5.56 -0.73 17.34
C PRO A 31 4.61 0.17 18.15
N THR A 32 3.75 0.91 17.45
CA THR A 32 2.54 1.46 18.04
C THR A 32 1.34 0.68 17.51
N GLY A 33 0.31 0.46 18.34
CA GLY A 33 -0.87 -0.29 17.92
C GLY A 33 -1.58 0.35 16.71
N LEU A 34 -1.52 1.68 16.59
CA LEU A 34 -2.05 2.42 15.44
C LEU A 34 -1.24 2.18 14.17
N ASP A 35 0.10 2.12 14.25
CA ASP A 35 0.94 1.86 13.10
C ASP A 35 0.71 0.48 12.48
N VAL A 36 0.54 -0.55 13.31
CA VAL A 36 0.23 -1.91 12.86
C VAL A 36 -1.13 -1.94 12.15
N PHE A 37 -2.13 -1.27 12.71
CA PHE A 37 -3.48 -1.21 12.14
C PHE A 37 -3.50 -0.47 10.78
N ILE A 38 -2.82 0.67 10.71
CA ILE A 38 -2.69 1.47 9.48
C ILE A 38 -1.95 0.68 8.40
N LEU A 39 -0.84 0.02 8.76
CA LEU A 39 -0.08 -0.80 7.84
C LEU A 39 -0.92 -1.96 7.28
N PHE A 40 -1.69 -2.63 8.14
CA PHE A 40 -2.57 -3.73 7.75
C PHE A 40 -3.66 -3.27 6.77
N ALA A 41 -4.32 -2.14 7.05
CA ALA A 41 -5.33 -1.57 6.15
C ALA A 41 -4.74 -1.17 4.79
N LEU A 42 -3.58 -0.50 4.78
CA LEU A 42 -2.85 -0.15 3.56
C LEU A 42 -2.45 -1.39 2.75
N PHE A 43 -2.04 -2.46 3.43
CA PHE A 43 -1.68 -3.71 2.80
C PHE A 43 -2.89 -4.42 2.18
N MET A 44 -4.05 -4.46 2.86
CA MET A 44 -5.29 -4.99 2.30
C MET A 44 -5.74 -4.22 1.06
N ILE A 45 -5.68 -2.88 1.09
CA ILE A 45 -6.03 -2.04 -0.07
C ILE A 45 -5.07 -2.31 -1.23
N TYR A 46 -3.76 -2.44 -0.95
CA TYR A 46 -2.76 -2.79 -1.96
C TYR A 46 -3.04 -4.17 -2.57
N LEU A 47 -3.38 -5.18 -1.77
CA LEU A 47 -3.74 -6.51 -2.25
C LEU A 47 -5.02 -6.50 -3.10
N GLY A 48 -6.06 -5.76 -2.71
CA GLY A 48 -7.25 -5.58 -3.54
C GLY A 48 -6.91 -4.93 -4.88
N PHE A 49 -6.05 -3.90 -4.87
CA PHE A 49 -5.52 -3.28 -6.08
C PHE A 49 -4.64 -4.22 -6.93
N LEU A 50 -3.90 -5.12 -6.29
CA LEU A 50 -3.00 -6.08 -6.95
C LEU A 50 -3.79 -7.20 -7.62
N LEU A 51 -4.73 -7.80 -6.88
CA LEU A 51 -5.60 -8.89 -7.31
C LEU A 51 -6.72 -8.42 -8.24
N ASN A 52 -6.83 -7.10 -8.47
CA ASN A 52 -7.85 -6.52 -9.32
C ASN A 52 -9.28 -6.85 -8.85
N VAL A 53 -9.42 -7.10 -7.54
CA VAL A 53 -10.69 -7.32 -6.86
C VAL A 53 -11.27 -5.94 -6.62
N TYR A 54 -12.16 -5.53 -7.50
CA TYR A 54 -12.88 -4.25 -7.46
C TYR A 54 -14.34 -4.49 -7.12
#